data_AF-A0A7Y4RY85-F1
#
_entry.id   AF-A0A7Y4RY85-F1
#
_cell.length_a   1.000
_cell.length_b   1.000
_cell.length_c   1.000
_cell.angle_alpha   90.00
_cell.angle_beta   90.00
_cell.angle_gamma   90.00
#
_symmetry.space_group_name_H-M   'P 1'
#
loop_
_entity.id
_entity.type
_entity.pdbx_description
1 polymer ?
#
loop_
_entity_poly.entity_id
_entity_poly.type
_entity_poly.pdbx_seq_one_letter_code
_entity_poly.pdbx_strand_id
1 'polypeptide(L)'
;MINTQKLAYTVFLEPAICDWAWVKNAEDETMYVGRCVTAGEYWGGHVPISELLTEMVSDWLNPFRQGMPDSFFDWNAFNAQGIAIAKQLKLELGDDVDVRYVKPTEDPSYIFEEGFAILNDGSVVQMTRKPNIHSSNQ
;
A
#
# COMPACT_ATOMS: atom_id res chain seq x y z
N MET A 1 -1.05 19.99 -26.72
CA MET A 1 -1.55 18.76 -26.09
C MET A 1 -0.62 18.46 -24.93
N ILE A 2 -1.08 18.67 -23.69
CA ILE A 2 -0.29 18.33 -22.51
C ILE A 2 -0.32 16.80 -22.45
N ASN A 3 0.84 16.19 -22.66
CA ASN A 3 1.03 14.77 -22.51
C ASN A 3 0.95 14.46 -21.01
N THR A 4 -0.26 14.23 -20.51
CA THR A 4 -0.45 13.75 -19.13
C THR A 4 0.05 12.31 -19.13
N GLN A 5 1.35 12.15 -18.89
CA GLN A 5 1.98 10.86 -18.73
C GLN A 5 1.21 10.14 -17.63
N LYS A 6 0.47 9.11 -18.04
CA LYS A 6 -0.37 8.28 -17.19
C LYS A 6 0.49 7.81 -16.02
N LEU A 7 0.23 8.31 -14.82
CA LEU A 7 0.98 7.99 -13.62
C LEU A 7 0.50 6.63 -13.11
N ALA A 8 0.85 5.56 -13.85
CA ALA A 8 0.53 4.19 -13.48
C ALA A 8 1.43 3.81 -12.32
N TYR A 9 0.93 4.04 -11.11
CA TYR A 9 1.65 3.76 -9.88
C TYR A 9 1.02 2.55 -9.18
N THR A 10 1.85 1.74 -8.54
CA THR A 10 1.40 0.85 -7.47
C THR A 10 1.70 1.49 -6.14
N VAL A 11 0.67 1.73 -5.33
CA VAL A 11 0.81 2.21 -3.96
C VAL A 11 0.74 1.04 -2.99
N PHE A 12 1.78 0.84 -2.20
CA PHE A 12 1.82 -0.14 -1.11
C PHE A 12 1.56 0.57 0.20
N LEU A 13 0.45 0.25 0.85
CA LEU A 13 0.19 0.72 2.21
C LEU A 13 0.89 -0.21 3.20
N GLU A 14 1.97 0.25 3.82
CA GLU A 14 2.82 -0.49 4.75
C GLU A 14 3.29 0.46 5.86
N PRO A 15 2.99 0.18 7.13
CA PRO A 15 3.55 0.95 8.23
C PRO A 15 5.00 0.50 8.44
N ALA A 16 5.94 1.29 7.95
CA ALA A 16 7.37 1.01 8.01
C ALA A 16 8.15 2.33 8.15
N ILE A 17 9.46 2.32 7.89
CA ILE A 17 10.34 3.52 7.90
C ILE A 17 9.80 4.69 7.06
N CYS A 18 8.88 4.41 6.13
CA CYS A 18 8.23 5.37 5.25
C CYS A 18 6.83 5.85 5.73
N ASP A 19 6.53 5.71 7.01
CA ASP A 19 5.25 6.08 7.62
C ASP A 19 4.04 5.27 7.13
N TRP A 20 3.59 5.42 5.88
CA TRP A 20 2.37 4.71 5.43
C TRP A 20 2.36 4.19 4.00
N ALA A 21 3.10 4.77 3.05
CA ALA A 21 2.96 4.35 1.65
C ALA A 21 4.24 4.40 0.82
N TRP A 22 4.32 3.49 -0.14
CA TRP A 22 5.38 3.46 -1.16
C TRP A 22 4.79 3.46 -2.56
N VAL A 23 5.46 4.10 -3.50
CA VAL A 23 5.03 4.24 -4.89
C VAL A 23 6.06 3.63 -5.84
N LYS A 24 5.61 2.84 -6.82
CA LYS A 24 6.46 2.36 -7.92
C LYS A 24 5.72 2.34 -9.25
N ASN A 25 6.47 2.22 -10.34
CA ASN A 25 5.90 2.08 -11.68
C ASN A 25 5.04 0.81 -11.77
N ALA A 26 3.86 0.89 -12.39
CA ALA A 26 2.96 -0.24 -12.59
C ALA A 26 3.55 -1.38 -13.43
N GLU A 27 4.54 -1.10 -14.28
CA GLU A 27 5.28 -2.13 -15.03
C GLU A 27 6.18 -2.99 -14.13
N ASP A 28 6.49 -2.53 -12.92
CA ASP A 28 7.22 -3.31 -11.92
C ASP A 28 6.25 -4.31 -11.25
N GLU A 29 6.22 -5.54 -11.77
CA GLU A 29 5.38 -6.62 -11.25
C GLU A 29 5.91 -7.26 -9.94
N THR A 30 7.07 -6.82 -9.42
CA THR A 30 7.63 -7.43 -8.21
C THR A 30 6.81 -7.12 -6.95
N MET A 31 7.10 -7.79 -5.84
CA MET A 31 6.51 -7.45 -4.53
C MET A 31 7.32 -6.40 -3.77
N TYR A 32 8.44 -5.95 -4.35
CA TYR A 32 9.24 -4.89 -3.75
C TYR A 32 8.52 -3.56 -3.84
N VAL A 33 8.66 -2.78 -2.77
CA VAL A 33 8.19 -1.40 -2.70
C VAL A 33 9.16 -0.48 -3.43
N GLY A 34 8.62 0.61 -3.99
CA GLY A 34 9.42 1.61 -4.70
C GLY A 34 9.90 2.73 -3.77
N ARG A 35 9.54 3.96 -4.10
CA ARG A 35 9.95 5.17 -3.36
C ARG A 35 8.95 5.53 -2.27
N CYS A 36 9.47 6.15 -1.22
CA CYS A 36 8.68 6.52 -0.06
C CYS A 36 7.77 7.74 -0.32
N VAL A 37 6.49 7.67 0.07
CA VAL A 37 5.51 8.77 -0.09
C VAL A 37 5.74 9.93 0.88
N THR A 38 6.14 9.66 2.11
CA THR A 38 6.27 10.69 3.16
C THR A 38 7.53 11.55 3.06
N ALA A 39 8.43 11.23 2.13
CA ALA A 39 9.59 12.06 1.80
C ALA A 39 9.26 13.30 0.94
N GLY A 40 7.98 13.68 0.81
CA GLY A 40 7.51 15.02 0.41
C GLY A 40 7.64 15.41 -1.06
N GLU A 41 8.51 14.76 -1.85
CA GLU A 41 8.83 15.22 -3.22
C GLU A 41 8.33 14.29 -4.34
N TYR A 42 7.81 13.10 -4.02
CA TYR A 42 7.65 12.01 -5.00
C TYR A 42 6.27 11.87 -5.64
N TRP A 43 5.24 12.52 -5.10
CA TRP A 43 3.99 12.72 -5.85
C TRP A 43 4.12 13.83 -6.93
N GLY A 44 5.31 14.41 -7.10
CA GLY A 44 5.53 15.58 -7.95
C GLY A 44 5.10 16.90 -7.29
N GLY A 45 4.96 16.92 -5.97
CA GLY A 45 4.46 18.07 -5.20
C GLY A 45 3.52 17.62 -4.06
N HIS A 46 2.42 18.37 -3.86
CA HIS A 46 1.42 18.09 -2.84
C HIS A 46 0.88 16.66 -2.93
N VAL A 47 0.77 15.97 -1.79
CA VAL A 47 0.15 14.63 -1.74
C VAL A 47 -1.29 14.77 -2.24
N PRO A 48 -1.71 14.05 -3.31
CA PRO A 48 -2.99 14.29 -3.96
C PRO A 48 -4.14 13.60 -3.24
N ILE A 49 -4.08 13.52 -1.92
CA ILE A 49 -5.09 12.88 -1.08
C ILE A 49 -5.79 13.92 -0.21
N SER A 50 -7.02 13.61 0.18
CA SER A 50 -7.86 14.49 0.98
C SER A 50 -7.35 14.62 2.43
N GLU A 51 -7.80 15.68 3.11
CA GLU A 51 -7.60 15.83 4.56
C GLU A 51 -8.23 14.67 5.33
N LEU A 52 -9.38 14.17 4.88
CA LEU A 52 -10.03 12.99 5.46
C LEU A 52 -9.11 11.77 5.40
N LEU A 53 -8.51 11.48 4.24
CA LEU A 53 -7.60 10.35 4.13
C LEU A 53 -6.32 10.56 4.97
N THR A 54 -5.87 11.80 5.08
CA THR A 54 -4.74 12.16 5.94
C THR A 54 -5.04 11.90 7.43
N GLU A 55 -6.24 12.24 7.90
CA GLU A 55 -6.71 11.96 9.25
C GLU A 55 -6.83 10.45 9.49
N MET A 56 -7.47 9.71 8.57
CA MET A 56 -7.61 8.25 8.65
C MET A 56 -6.25 7.55 8.75
N VAL A 57 -5.26 7.97 7.95
CA VAL A 57 -3.89 7.45 8.01
C VAL A 57 -3.24 7.79 9.35
N SER A 58 -3.41 9.02 9.85
CA SER A 58 -2.83 9.45 11.12
C SER A 58 -3.37 8.62 12.29
N ASP A 59 -4.69 8.40 12.32
CA ASP A 59 -5.35 7.57 13.33
C ASP A 59 -4.91 6.11 13.28
N TRP A 60 -4.74 5.56 12.08
CA TRP A 60 -4.27 4.21 11.89
C TRP A 60 -2.82 4.02 12.33
N LEU A 61 -1.92 4.96 12.02
CA LEU A 61 -0.50 4.85 12.38
C LEU A 61 -0.22 5.11 13.86
N ASN A 62 -1.04 5.91 14.54
CA ASN A 62 -0.78 6.32 15.92
C ASN A 62 -0.58 5.14 16.89
N PRO A 63 -1.45 4.12 16.92
CA PRO A 63 -1.24 2.93 17.75
C PRO A 63 0.06 2.19 17.42
N PHE A 64 0.41 2.10 16.14
CA PHE A 64 1.63 1.41 15.67
C PHE A 64 2.91 2.18 16.02
N ARG A 65 2.86 3.51 16.06
CA ARG A 65 4.01 4.37 16.41
C ARG A 65 4.26 4.45 17.92
N GLN A 66 3.22 4.34 18.75
CA GLN A 66 3.31 4.58 20.19
C GLN A 66 3.85 3.37 20.99
N GLY A 67 4.02 2.21 20.36
CA GLY A 67 4.71 1.08 20.95
C GLY A 67 5.15 0.12 19.85
N MET A 68 6.30 -0.55 20.02
CA MET A 68 6.49 -1.80 19.30
C MET A 68 5.25 -2.66 19.62
N PRO A 69 4.54 -3.20 18.62
CA PRO A 69 3.32 -3.95 18.86
C PRO A 69 3.65 -5.10 19.81
N ASP A 70 3.13 -5.01 21.03
CA ASP A 70 3.28 -6.07 22.02
C ASP A 70 2.28 -7.19 21.74
N SER A 71 2.26 -8.23 22.59
CA SER A 71 1.34 -9.35 22.41
C SER A 71 -0.15 -8.98 22.46
N PHE A 72 -0.51 -7.76 22.86
CA PHE A 72 -1.88 -7.28 22.95
C PHE A 72 -2.29 -6.41 21.76
N PHE A 73 -1.39 -6.16 20.80
CA PHE A 73 -1.72 -5.38 19.62
C PHE A 73 -2.78 -6.10 18.76
N ASP A 74 -3.89 -5.41 18.49
CA ASP A 74 -4.98 -5.97 17.68
C ASP A 74 -4.66 -5.84 16.19
N TRP A 75 -3.87 -6.80 15.69
CA TRP A 75 -3.51 -6.91 14.29
C TRP A 75 -4.73 -7.01 13.37
N ASN A 76 -5.82 -7.65 13.80
CA ASN A 76 -7.01 -7.79 12.95
C ASN A 76 -7.69 -6.44 12.74
N ALA A 77 -7.90 -5.68 13.82
CA ALA A 77 -8.47 -4.33 13.72
C ALA A 77 -7.55 -3.40 12.92
N PHE A 78 -6.24 -3.47 13.17
CA PHE A 78 -5.25 -2.66 12.46
C PHE A 78 -5.25 -2.94 10.94
N ASN A 79 -5.24 -4.20 10.54
CA ASN A 79 -5.29 -4.59 9.12
C ASN A 79 -6.62 -4.21 8.46
N ALA A 80 -7.74 -4.36 9.18
CA ALA A 80 -9.06 -3.95 8.68
C ALA A 80 -9.11 -2.44 8.40
N GLN A 81 -8.55 -1.63 9.29
CA GLN A 81 -8.45 -0.18 9.09
C GLN A 81 -7.50 0.17 7.93
N GLY A 82 -6.35 -0.51 7.81
CA GLY A 82 -5.44 -0.35 6.68
C GLY A 82 -6.12 -0.65 5.33
N ILE A 83 -6.92 -1.72 5.24
CA ILE A 83 -7.70 -2.03 4.04
C ILE A 83 -8.75 -0.94 3.75
N ALA A 84 -9.42 -0.40 4.77
CA ALA A 84 -10.39 0.68 4.58
C ALA A 84 -9.71 1.96 4.04
N ILE A 85 -8.52 2.28 4.54
CA ILE A 85 -7.68 3.37 4.03
C ILE A 85 -7.29 3.11 2.58
N ALA A 86 -6.86 1.88 2.25
CA ALA A 86 -6.49 1.52 0.88
C ALA A 86 -7.68 1.64 -0.09
N LYS A 87 -8.90 1.31 0.36
CA LYS A 87 -10.14 1.56 -0.40
C LYS A 87 -10.40 3.04 -0.64
N GLN A 88 -10.29 3.85 0.40
CA GLN A 88 -10.47 5.31 0.27
C GLN A 88 -9.40 5.91 -0.66
N LEU A 89 -8.15 5.47 -0.55
CA LEU A 89 -7.07 5.86 -1.45
C LEU A 89 -7.38 5.49 -2.90
N LYS A 90 -7.90 4.29 -3.15
CA LYS A 90 -8.30 3.86 -4.50
C LYS A 90 -9.43 4.72 -5.07
N LEU A 91 -10.38 5.14 -4.24
CA LEU A 91 -11.44 6.07 -4.66
C LEU A 91 -10.90 7.45 -5.02
N GLU A 92 -9.92 7.96 -4.28
CA GLU A 92 -9.33 9.28 -4.51
C GLU A 92 -8.37 9.30 -5.71
N LEU A 93 -7.58 8.24 -5.90
CA LEU A 93 -6.62 8.13 -7.00
C LEU A 93 -7.24 7.61 -8.31
N GLY A 94 -8.38 6.93 -8.22
CA GLY A 94 -9.13 6.43 -9.38
C GLY A 94 -8.50 5.23 -10.09
N ASP A 95 -8.95 5.00 -11.31
CA ASP A 95 -8.69 3.77 -12.05
C ASP A 95 -7.26 3.65 -12.59
N ASP A 96 -6.55 4.76 -12.71
CA ASP A 96 -5.20 4.80 -13.28
C ASP A 96 -4.09 4.38 -12.30
N VAL A 97 -4.43 4.16 -11.02
CA VAL A 97 -3.49 3.79 -9.97
C VAL A 97 -3.86 2.45 -9.34
N ASP A 98 -2.92 1.51 -9.33
CA ASP A 98 -3.07 0.27 -8.59
C ASP A 98 -2.81 0.53 -7.09
N VAL A 99 -3.77 0.17 -6.25
CA VAL A 99 -3.60 0.28 -4.80
C VAL A 99 -3.53 -1.12 -4.21
N ARG A 100 -2.48 -1.36 -3.41
CA ARG A 100 -2.24 -2.62 -2.73
C ARG A 100 -2.03 -2.38 -1.24
N TYR A 101 -2.69 -3.20 -0.43
CA TYR A 101 -2.42 -3.27 1.00
C TYR A 101 -1.45 -4.42 1.27
N VAL A 102 -0.41 -4.16 2.08
CA VAL A 102 0.51 -5.19 2.55
C VAL A 102 0.57 -5.12 4.06
N LYS A 103 0.46 -6.28 4.71
CA LYS A 103 0.55 -6.35 6.15
C LYS A 103 1.97 -5.95 6.60
N PRO A 104 2.12 -5.22 7.72
CA PRO A 104 3.42 -5.05 8.35
C PRO A 104 4.12 -6.38 8.62
N THR A 105 5.44 -6.38 8.54
CA THR A 105 6.27 -7.57 8.83
C THR A 105 6.21 -8.02 10.28
N GLU A 106 5.81 -7.11 11.18
CA GLU A 106 5.61 -7.32 12.61
C GLU A 106 4.32 -8.09 12.92
N ASP A 107 3.37 -8.14 11.98
CA ASP A 107 2.14 -8.92 12.12
C ASP A 107 2.51 -10.43 12.16
N PRO A 108 2.12 -11.19 13.20
CA PRO A 108 2.38 -12.63 13.27
C PRO A 108 1.75 -13.44 12.13
N SER A 109 0.74 -12.88 11.46
CA SER A 109 0.07 -13.43 10.27
C SER A 109 0.64 -12.92 8.95
N TYR A 110 1.74 -12.17 8.97
CA TYR A 110 2.47 -11.76 7.79
C TYR A 110 2.98 -12.97 7.01
N ILE A 111 2.74 -12.96 5.70
CA ILE A 111 3.28 -13.93 4.76
C ILE A 111 4.11 -13.16 3.74
N PHE A 112 5.37 -13.57 3.60
CA PHE A 112 6.27 -12.98 2.62
C PHE A 112 5.68 -13.14 1.21
N GLU A 113 5.70 -12.06 0.43
CA GLU A 113 5.08 -12.02 -0.90
C GLU A 113 3.56 -12.32 -0.89
N GLU A 114 2.85 -11.85 0.14
CA GLU A 114 1.40 -11.70 0.12
C GLU A 114 0.99 -10.21 0.16
N GLY A 115 -0.09 -9.87 -0.53
CA GLY A 115 -0.74 -8.57 -0.44
C GLY A 115 -2.19 -8.62 -0.87
N PHE A 116 -2.87 -7.48 -0.84
CA PHE A 116 -4.27 -7.36 -1.21
C PHE A 116 -4.45 -6.24 -2.24
N ALA A 117 -4.86 -6.58 -3.45
CA ALA A 117 -5.25 -5.59 -4.45
C ALA A 117 -6.63 -5.01 -4.11
N ILE A 118 -6.75 -3.69 -4.25
CA ILE A 118 -8.00 -2.97 -4.14
C ILE A 118 -8.50 -2.65 -5.55
N LEU A 119 -9.63 -3.24 -5.93
CA LEU A 119 -10.24 -3.06 -7.25
C LEU A 119 -11.11 -1.79 -7.28
N ASN A 120 -11.44 -1.32 -8.49
CA ASN A 120 -12.21 -0.08 -8.69
C ASN A 120 -13.63 -0.14 -8.10
N ASP A 121 -14.20 -1.35 -7.96
CA ASP A 121 -15.49 -1.58 -7.32
C ASP A 121 -15.39 -1.69 -5.77
N GLY A 122 -14.20 -1.48 -5.21
CA GLY A 122 -13.93 -1.58 -3.78
C GLY A 122 -13.80 -3.02 -3.27
N SER A 123 -13.84 -4.02 -4.15
CA SER A 123 -13.52 -5.40 -3.80
C SER A 123 -12.03 -5.57 -3.52
N VAL A 124 -11.72 -6.59 -2.72
CA VAL A 124 -10.36 -6.88 -2.26
C VAL A 124 -9.98 -8.27 -2.73
N VAL A 125 -8.88 -8.37 -3.46
CA VAL A 125 -8.37 -9.64 -3.99
C VAL A 125 -7.03 -9.93 -3.34
N GLN A 126 -6.93 -11.05 -2.63
CA GLN A 126 -5.66 -11.54 -2.12
C GLN A 126 -4.75 -11.90 -3.29
N MET A 127 -3.53 -11.39 -3.24
CA MET A 127 -2.47 -11.62 -4.21
C MET A 127 -1.35 -12.37 -3.52
N THR A 128 -0.97 -13.50 -4.10
CA THR A 128 0.29 -14.16 -3.79
C THR A 128 1.13 -14.15 -5.05
N ARG A 129 2.45 -13.94 -4.92
CA ARG A 129 3.32 -14.08 -6.08
C ARG A 129 3.19 -15.50 -6.63
N LYS A 130 2.97 -15.65 -7.94
CA LYS A 130 3.21 -16.94 -8.59
C LYS A 130 4.71 -17.22 -8.46
N PRO A 131 5.14 -18.40 -7.95
CA PRO A 131 6.55 -18.72 -7.92
C PRO A 131 7.12 -18.51 -9.33
N ASN A 132 8.29 -17.88 -9.42
CA ASN A 132 9.05 -17.84 -10.67
C ASN A 132 9.29 -19.29 -11.09
N ILE A 133 8.44 -19.84 -11.95
CA ILE A 133 8.78 -21.00 -12.73
C ILE A 133 9.79 -20.45 -13.74
N HIS A 134 11.06 -20.39 -13.34
CA HIS A 134 12.11 -20.52 -14.32
C HIS A 134 11.88 -21.89 -14.95
N SER A 135 11.18 -21.89 -16.08
CA SER A 135 11.21 -22.98 -17.04
C SER A 135 12.68 -23.22 -17.32
N SER A 136 13.24 -24.19 -16.60
CA SER A 136 14.56 -24.74 -16.84
C SER A 136 14.42 -25.52 -18.14
N ASN A 137 14.44 -24.82 -19.27
CA ASN A 137 14.76 -25.46 -20.54
C ASN A 137 16.28 -25.62 -20.55
N GLN A 138 16.74 -26.71 -19.95
CA GLN A 138 17.97 -27.37 -20.39
C GLN A 138 17.61 -28.49 -21.37
#